data_AF-A0A6P0R6N7-F1
#
_entry.id   AF-A0A6P0R6N7-F1
#
_cell.length_a   1.000
_cell.length_b   1.000
_cell.length_c   1.000
_cell.angle_alpha   90.00
_cell.angle_beta   90.00
_cell.angle_gamma   90.00
#
_symmetry.space_group_name_H-M   'P 1'
#
loop_
_entity.id
_entity.type
_entity.pdbx_description
1 polymer ?
#
loop_
_entity_poly.entity_id
_entity_poly.type
_entity_poly.pdbx_seq_one_letter_code
_entity_poly.pdbx_strand_id
1 'polypeptide(L)'
;MALWSVIVYGRTKQADYRFLAIPDDFGEEEQNWARKYIHGTTVHRERLPGNPRWSLFKNHQHCVFGVTCMLQELIGSERKYEYMAKDGGRRSLHIFVGYVAQINEDFNSLRILPVLENLEFFKYRHLFTSLEKLWHLKSYQLINRKIDEYPYNFKLPNETELRDNFNEFIPCLEGENQALIMPDNQENRHNLWENCCKFFDYPYKYIPLSLCLGLPEKRDVLEGPFLNATASDATQYLKLSKRKSKELNEPSKITEPDNRNASRTKHNSSYSISRRRLPIRMILLISIFVGLILLVIWKKYTLAIQIFMSLLVGLCVQNVSGK
;
A
#
# COMPACT_ATOMS: atom_id res chain seq x y z
N MET A 1 11.29 -19.29 -6.69
CA MET A 1 10.48 -18.28 -7.41
C MET A 1 9.23 -17.98 -6.60
N ALA A 2 8.98 -16.72 -6.27
CA ALA A 2 7.79 -16.36 -5.49
C ALA A 2 6.50 -16.74 -6.21
N LEU A 3 5.61 -17.40 -5.46
CA LEU A 3 4.24 -17.66 -5.86
C LEU A 3 3.37 -16.47 -5.48
N TRP A 4 2.29 -16.30 -6.25
CA TRP A 4 1.37 -15.18 -6.13
C TRP A 4 -0.03 -15.71 -5.81
N SER A 5 -0.78 -14.94 -5.03
CA SER A 5 -2.20 -15.16 -4.75
C SER A 5 -3.04 -14.03 -5.34
N VAL A 6 -4.33 -14.27 -5.52
CA VAL A 6 -5.29 -13.33 -6.11
C VAL A 6 -5.87 -12.44 -5.01
N ILE A 7 -6.02 -11.15 -5.30
CA ILE A 7 -6.76 -10.22 -4.46
C ILE A 7 -7.77 -9.46 -5.31
N VAL A 8 -9.02 -9.43 -4.85
CA VAL A 8 -10.13 -8.81 -5.57
C VAL A 8 -10.98 -8.04 -4.60
N TYR A 9 -11.20 -6.76 -4.90
CA TYR A 9 -12.04 -5.89 -4.11
C TYR A 9 -13.05 -5.18 -5.02
N GLY A 10 -14.32 -5.30 -4.68
CA GLY A 10 -15.38 -4.76 -5.52
C GLY A 10 -16.75 -4.94 -4.92
N ARG A 11 -17.75 -4.52 -5.67
CA ARG A 11 -19.17 -4.72 -5.37
C ARG A 11 -19.77 -5.73 -6.35
N THR A 12 -20.82 -6.43 -5.92
CA THR A 12 -21.57 -7.35 -6.77
C THR A 12 -22.92 -6.75 -7.17
N LYS A 13 -23.79 -7.53 -7.83
CA LYS A 13 -25.14 -7.08 -8.18
C LYS A 13 -25.97 -6.69 -6.96
N GLN A 14 -25.76 -7.37 -5.83
CA GLN A 14 -26.63 -7.35 -4.65
C GLN A 14 -25.89 -6.97 -3.35
N ALA A 15 -24.59 -6.66 -3.42
CA ALA A 15 -23.79 -6.32 -2.25
C ALA A 15 -22.80 -5.19 -2.51
N ASP A 16 -22.58 -4.40 -1.47
CA ASP A 16 -21.63 -3.28 -1.47
C ASP A 16 -20.16 -3.75 -1.46
N TYR A 17 -19.25 -2.79 -1.57
CA TYR A 17 -17.81 -3.01 -1.68
C TYR A 17 -17.25 -3.87 -0.56
N ARG A 18 -16.52 -4.92 -0.95
CA ARG A 18 -15.81 -5.83 -0.05
C ARG A 18 -14.73 -6.59 -0.81
N PHE A 19 -13.92 -7.33 -0.06
CA PHE A 19 -13.08 -8.36 -0.66
C PHE A 19 -13.93 -9.51 -1.18
N LEU A 20 -13.66 -9.91 -2.42
CA LEU A 20 -14.26 -11.06 -3.10
C LEU A 20 -13.28 -12.23 -3.18
N ALA A 21 -11.98 -11.94 -3.12
CA ALA A 21 -10.87 -12.88 -3.05
C ALA A 21 -9.73 -12.24 -2.25
N ILE A 22 -9.09 -13.00 -1.36
CA ILE A 22 -7.88 -12.60 -0.64
C ILE A 22 -6.92 -13.79 -0.48
N PRO A 23 -5.64 -13.54 -0.22
CA PRO A 23 -4.72 -14.58 0.21
C PRO A 23 -5.13 -15.24 1.53
N ASP A 24 -4.81 -16.53 1.69
CA ASP A 24 -5.17 -17.33 2.87
C ASP A 24 -4.56 -16.81 4.19
N ASP A 25 -3.46 -16.06 4.10
CA ASP A 25 -2.72 -15.49 5.23
C ASP A 25 -3.15 -14.05 5.58
N PHE A 26 -4.18 -13.50 4.93
CA PHE A 26 -4.66 -12.14 5.20
C PHE A 26 -5.60 -12.09 6.42
N GLY A 27 -5.05 -11.66 7.55
CA GLY A 27 -5.81 -11.26 8.72
C GLY A 27 -6.52 -9.90 8.55
N GLU A 28 -7.13 -9.43 9.63
CA GLU A 28 -7.83 -8.14 9.64
C GLU A 28 -6.89 -6.96 9.35
N GLU A 29 -5.65 -7.02 9.84
CA GLU A 29 -4.64 -5.98 9.63
C GLU A 29 -4.21 -5.88 8.17
N GLU A 30 -3.93 -7.01 7.51
CA GLU A 30 -3.55 -7.08 6.10
C GLU A 30 -4.71 -6.61 5.21
N GLN A 31 -5.94 -6.99 5.56
CA GLN A 31 -7.14 -6.53 4.86
C GLN A 31 -7.33 -5.01 4.99
N ASN A 32 -7.16 -4.45 6.19
CA ASN A 32 -7.26 -3.01 6.43
C ASN A 32 -6.15 -2.25 5.68
N TRP A 33 -4.93 -2.78 5.71
CA TRP A 33 -3.79 -2.25 4.98
C TRP A 33 -4.05 -2.22 3.47
N ALA A 34 -4.48 -3.33 2.87
CA ALA A 34 -4.78 -3.39 1.45
C ALA A 34 -5.97 -2.48 1.08
N ARG A 35 -7.02 -2.46 1.90
CA ARG A 35 -8.22 -1.63 1.67
C ARG A 35 -7.88 -0.15 1.61
N LYS A 36 -6.97 0.34 2.47
CA LYS A 36 -6.47 1.72 2.45
C LYS A 36 -5.99 2.12 1.05
N TYR A 37 -5.11 1.33 0.44
CA TYR A 37 -4.54 1.63 -0.89
C TYR A 37 -5.56 1.45 -2.00
N ILE A 38 -6.36 0.37 -1.95
CA ILE A 38 -7.44 0.12 -2.92
C ILE A 38 -8.49 1.24 -2.91
N HIS A 39 -8.85 1.78 -1.75
CA HIS A 39 -9.77 2.93 -1.71
C HIS A 39 -9.15 4.18 -2.33
N GLY A 40 -7.85 4.39 -2.12
CA GLY A 40 -7.09 5.48 -2.74
C GLY A 40 -7.17 5.48 -4.27
N THR A 41 -7.34 4.33 -4.92
CA THR A 41 -7.49 4.24 -6.37
C THR A 41 -8.93 4.46 -6.85
N THR A 42 -9.91 4.63 -5.95
CA THR A 42 -11.33 4.80 -6.32
C THR A 42 -11.86 6.24 -6.23
N VAL A 43 -11.00 7.19 -5.83
CA VAL A 43 -11.31 8.63 -5.80
C VAL A 43 -11.82 9.11 -7.16
N HIS A 44 -12.82 9.97 -7.24
CA HIS A 44 -13.38 10.40 -8.54
C HIS A 44 -13.71 9.23 -9.49
N ARG A 45 -14.48 8.25 -9.01
CA ARG A 45 -14.85 7.03 -9.76
C ARG A 45 -15.50 7.31 -11.12
N GLU A 46 -16.11 8.47 -11.29
CA GLU A 46 -16.69 8.96 -12.55
C GLU A 46 -15.64 9.17 -13.65
N ARG A 47 -14.36 9.31 -13.29
CA ARG A 47 -13.23 9.43 -14.23
C ARG A 47 -12.51 8.10 -14.51
N LEU A 48 -12.97 6.97 -13.95
CA LEU A 48 -12.38 5.66 -14.25
C LEU A 48 -12.65 5.13 -15.68
N PRO A 49 -13.80 5.40 -16.34
CA PRO A 49 -14.02 4.92 -17.70
C PRO A 49 -12.93 5.39 -18.66
N GLY A 50 -12.30 4.45 -19.37
CA GLY A 50 -11.16 4.65 -20.26
C GLY A 50 -9.84 4.95 -19.57
N ASN A 51 -9.81 5.04 -18.24
CA ASN A 51 -8.67 5.51 -17.45
C ASN A 51 -8.42 4.57 -16.25
N PRO A 52 -7.97 3.32 -16.52
CA PRO A 52 -7.63 2.38 -15.47
C PRO A 52 -6.48 2.93 -14.62
N ARG A 53 -6.52 2.63 -13.32
CA ARG A 53 -5.52 3.09 -12.35
C ARG A 53 -4.71 1.92 -11.85
N TRP A 54 -3.41 2.01 -12.05
CA TRP A 54 -2.46 0.96 -11.73
C TRP A 54 -1.82 1.25 -10.39
N SER A 55 -1.81 0.28 -9.50
CA SER A 55 -1.27 0.47 -8.16
C SER A 55 -0.30 -0.63 -7.81
N LEU A 56 0.73 -0.25 -7.07
CA LEU A 56 1.76 -1.13 -6.54
C LEU A 56 2.05 -0.65 -5.13
N PHE A 57 1.81 -1.47 -4.13
CA PHE A 57 2.02 -1.10 -2.74
C PHE A 57 2.53 -2.28 -1.93
N LYS A 58 3.40 -1.98 -0.98
CA LYS A 58 4.21 -2.98 -0.32
C LYS A 58 4.45 -2.61 1.13
N ASN A 59 4.39 -3.61 2.01
CA ASN A 59 4.85 -3.53 3.39
C ASN A 59 6.08 -4.44 3.57
N HIS A 60 6.38 -4.87 4.79
CA HIS A 60 7.53 -5.73 5.06
C HIS A 60 7.28 -7.23 4.79
N GLN A 61 6.02 -7.65 4.61
CA GLN A 61 5.60 -9.05 4.42
C GLN A 61 4.97 -9.33 3.05
N HIS A 62 4.29 -8.35 2.46
CA HIS A 62 3.48 -8.52 1.26
C HIS A 62 3.73 -7.40 0.26
N CYS A 63 3.72 -7.77 -1.02
CA CYS A 63 3.70 -6.85 -2.15
C CYS A 63 2.42 -7.09 -2.95
N VAL A 64 1.64 -6.04 -3.19
CA VAL A 64 0.43 -6.08 -4.01
C VAL A 64 0.65 -5.23 -5.25
N PHE A 65 0.33 -5.79 -6.42
CA PHE A 65 0.14 -4.99 -7.63
C PHE A 65 -1.24 -5.30 -8.22
N GLY A 66 -1.88 -4.30 -8.81
CA GLY A 66 -3.20 -4.48 -9.38
C GLY A 66 -3.73 -3.23 -10.04
N VAL A 67 -4.91 -3.40 -10.64
CA VAL A 67 -5.56 -2.36 -11.43
C VAL A 67 -6.98 -2.11 -10.91
N THR A 68 -7.36 -0.84 -10.84
CA THR A 68 -8.73 -0.39 -10.64
C THR A 68 -9.28 0.10 -11.96
N CYS A 69 -10.34 -0.53 -12.44
CA CYS A 69 -10.92 -0.23 -13.74
C CYS A 69 -12.43 -0.45 -13.73
N MET A 70 -13.10 -0.05 -14.80
CA MET A 70 -14.50 -0.42 -14.99
C MET A 70 -14.56 -1.93 -15.26
N LEU A 71 -15.47 -2.64 -14.61
CA LEU A 71 -15.61 -4.09 -14.78
C LEU A 71 -15.91 -4.46 -16.24
N GLN A 72 -16.57 -3.57 -16.99
CA GLN A 72 -16.78 -3.72 -18.44
C GLN A 72 -15.47 -3.76 -19.24
N GLU A 73 -14.45 -2.99 -18.86
CA GLU A 73 -13.14 -2.97 -19.52
C GLU A 73 -12.40 -4.28 -19.28
N LEU A 74 -12.51 -4.81 -18.06
CA LEU A 74 -11.95 -6.12 -17.71
C LEU A 74 -12.67 -7.26 -18.44
N ILE A 75 -14.00 -7.22 -18.55
CA ILE A 75 -14.77 -8.22 -19.31
C ILE A 75 -14.40 -8.19 -20.79
N GLY A 76 -14.17 -6.98 -21.35
CA GLY A 76 -13.86 -6.79 -22.76
C GLY A 76 -14.94 -7.35 -23.67
N SER A 77 -14.56 -8.24 -24.59
CA SER A 77 -15.47 -8.84 -25.58
C SER A 77 -16.23 -10.08 -25.09
N GLU A 78 -16.04 -10.52 -23.84
CA GLU A 78 -16.72 -11.70 -23.29
C GLU A 78 -18.20 -11.43 -22.96
N ARG A 79 -19.06 -11.42 -23.99
CA ARG A 79 -20.51 -11.14 -23.86
C ARG A 79 -21.21 -11.95 -22.76
N LYS A 80 -20.77 -13.17 -22.49
CA LYS A 80 -21.36 -14.02 -21.43
C LYS A 80 -21.31 -13.37 -20.04
N TYR A 81 -20.34 -12.49 -19.77
CA TYR A 81 -20.18 -11.84 -18.47
C TYR A 81 -20.63 -10.38 -18.47
N GLU A 82 -21.20 -9.86 -19.56
CA GLU A 82 -21.64 -8.46 -19.67
C GLU A 82 -22.67 -8.09 -18.58
N TYR A 83 -23.49 -9.06 -18.15
CA TYR A 83 -24.43 -8.88 -17.04
C TYR A 83 -23.75 -8.55 -15.70
N MET A 84 -22.46 -8.84 -15.57
CA MET A 84 -21.64 -8.51 -14.41
C MET A 84 -21.15 -7.06 -14.43
N ALA A 85 -21.21 -6.35 -15.56
CA ALA A 85 -20.73 -4.97 -15.61
C ALA A 85 -21.61 -3.97 -14.85
N LYS A 86 -22.82 -4.38 -14.41
CA LYS A 86 -23.83 -3.49 -13.80
C LYS A 86 -24.44 -4.08 -12.52
N ASP A 87 -24.78 -3.22 -11.58
CA ASP A 87 -25.53 -3.64 -10.38
C ASP A 87 -27.04 -3.78 -10.65
N GLY A 88 -27.80 -4.18 -9.62
CA GLY A 88 -29.26 -4.25 -9.69
C GLY A 88 -29.94 -2.94 -10.08
N GLY A 89 -29.29 -1.79 -9.84
CA GLY A 89 -29.73 -0.46 -10.25
C GLY A 89 -29.23 -0.02 -11.63
N ARG A 90 -28.64 -0.94 -12.41
CA ARG A 90 -28.04 -0.70 -13.74
C ARG A 90 -26.85 0.28 -13.75
N ARG A 91 -26.26 0.58 -12.60
CA ARG A 91 -25.06 1.44 -12.51
C ARG A 91 -23.84 0.62 -12.89
N SER A 92 -22.97 1.19 -13.70
CA SER A 92 -21.70 0.55 -14.06
C SER A 92 -20.84 0.30 -12.82
N LEU A 93 -20.16 -0.83 -12.80
CA LEU A 93 -19.32 -1.27 -11.69
C LEU A 93 -17.85 -1.06 -12.02
N HIS A 94 -17.09 -0.72 -11.00
CA HIS A 94 -15.65 -0.77 -11.02
C HIS A 94 -15.17 -1.78 -10.00
N ILE A 95 -13.97 -2.29 -10.24
CA ILE A 95 -13.37 -3.37 -9.47
C ILE A 95 -11.88 -3.09 -9.34
N PHE A 96 -11.30 -3.51 -8.23
CA PHE A 96 -9.87 -3.70 -8.09
C PHE A 96 -9.57 -5.19 -8.25
N VAL A 97 -8.64 -5.51 -9.15
CA VAL A 97 -8.13 -6.87 -9.36
C VAL A 97 -6.61 -6.80 -9.33
N GLY A 98 -5.99 -7.68 -8.55
CA GLY A 98 -4.56 -7.69 -8.34
C GLY A 98 -4.02 -9.05 -7.94
N TYR A 99 -2.71 -9.07 -7.74
CA TYR A 99 -1.99 -10.20 -7.21
C TYR A 99 -1.14 -9.77 -6.02
N VAL A 100 -0.96 -10.70 -5.08
CA VAL A 100 -0.17 -10.53 -3.87
C VAL A 100 0.97 -11.54 -3.88
N ALA A 101 2.18 -11.12 -3.51
CA ALA A 101 3.29 -12.02 -3.19
C ALA A 101 3.75 -11.82 -1.74
N GLN A 102 4.20 -12.90 -1.13
CA GLN A 102 4.95 -12.83 0.12
C GLN A 102 6.39 -12.38 -0.15
N ILE A 103 6.93 -11.54 0.73
CA ILE A 103 8.29 -11.04 0.67
C ILE A 103 9.19 -12.02 1.43
N ASN A 104 9.75 -12.95 0.67
CA ASN A 104 10.73 -13.94 1.11
C ASN A 104 11.94 -13.91 0.17
N GLU A 105 12.99 -14.69 0.41
CA GLU A 105 14.22 -14.69 -0.42
C GLU A 105 13.95 -14.77 -1.94
N ASP A 106 12.90 -15.51 -2.31
CA ASP A 106 12.46 -15.77 -3.69
C ASP A 106 11.69 -14.63 -4.39
N PHE A 107 11.29 -13.60 -3.65
CA PHE A 107 10.57 -12.45 -4.20
C PHE A 107 11.48 -11.58 -5.09
N ASN A 108 11.01 -11.30 -6.30
CA ASN A 108 11.62 -10.39 -7.26
C ASN A 108 10.52 -9.53 -7.90
N SER A 109 10.55 -8.23 -7.61
CA SER A 109 9.59 -7.23 -8.10
C SER A 109 9.74 -6.89 -9.58
N LEU A 110 10.90 -7.14 -10.20
CA LEU A 110 11.12 -6.89 -11.62
C LEU A 110 10.20 -7.73 -12.51
N ARG A 111 9.70 -8.86 -11.99
CA ARG A 111 8.71 -9.70 -12.69
C ARG A 111 7.35 -9.04 -12.91
N ILE A 112 7.10 -7.94 -12.20
CA ILE A 112 5.87 -7.16 -12.31
C ILE A 112 5.95 -6.19 -13.50
N LEU A 113 7.15 -5.88 -14.00
CA LEU A 113 7.36 -4.88 -15.06
C LEU A 113 6.50 -5.10 -16.31
N PRO A 114 6.41 -6.31 -16.89
CA PRO A 114 5.66 -6.53 -18.12
C PRO A 114 4.13 -6.39 -17.96
N VAL A 115 3.65 -6.25 -16.73
CA VAL A 115 2.21 -6.22 -16.43
C VAL A 115 1.60 -4.82 -16.55
N LEU A 116 2.43 -3.77 -16.52
CA LEU A 116 1.94 -2.40 -16.62
C LEU A 116 1.08 -2.21 -17.88
N GLU A 117 -0.10 -1.60 -17.71
CA GLU A 117 -1.03 -1.28 -18.81
C GLU A 117 -1.56 -2.50 -19.60
N ASN A 118 -1.26 -3.73 -19.15
CA ASN A 118 -1.78 -4.96 -19.73
C ASN A 118 -3.04 -5.43 -19.00
N LEU A 119 -4.21 -4.88 -19.34
CA LEU A 119 -5.49 -5.31 -18.74
C LEU A 119 -5.83 -6.77 -19.05
N GLU A 120 -5.40 -7.31 -20.20
CA GLU A 120 -5.62 -8.72 -20.57
C GLU A 120 -5.01 -9.68 -19.54
N PHE A 121 -3.88 -9.29 -18.92
CA PHE A 121 -3.25 -10.07 -17.86
C PHE A 121 -4.18 -10.36 -16.66
N PHE A 122 -5.12 -9.45 -16.38
CA PHE A 122 -6.09 -9.59 -15.30
C PHE A 122 -7.39 -10.26 -15.73
N LYS A 123 -7.55 -10.59 -17.02
CA LYS A 123 -8.67 -11.38 -17.54
C LYS A 123 -8.50 -12.84 -17.19
N TYR A 124 -8.64 -13.12 -15.90
CA TYR A 124 -8.51 -14.47 -15.40
C TYR A 124 -9.88 -15.17 -15.55
N ARG A 125 -9.97 -16.16 -16.44
CA ARG A 125 -11.22 -16.89 -16.68
C ARG A 125 -11.80 -17.48 -15.38
N HIS A 126 -10.92 -17.96 -14.49
CA HIS A 126 -11.30 -18.44 -13.16
C HIS A 126 -11.76 -17.33 -12.22
N LEU A 127 -11.26 -16.10 -12.36
CA LEU A 127 -11.76 -14.96 -11.58
C LEU A 127 -13.22 -14.70 -11.94
N PHE A 128 -13.55 -14.59 -13.23
CA PHE A 128 -14.94 -14.38 -13.64
C PHE A 128 -15.87 -15.52 -13.22
N THR A 129 -15.44 -16.78 -13.36
CA THR A 129 -16.23 -17.94 -12.91
C THR A 129 -16.41 -17.96 -11.38
N SER A 130 -15.40 -17.54 -10.61
CA SER A 130 -15.53 -17.44 -9.15
C SER A 130 -16.44 -16.28 -8.75
N LEU A 131 -16.26 -15.12 -9.39
CA LEU A 131 -17.11 -13.94 -9.20
C LEU A 131 -18.57 -14.21 -9.59
N GLU A 132 -18.83 -15.01 -10.61
CA GLU A 132 -20.18 -15.39 -11.06
C GLU A 132 -20.96 -16.08 -9.94
N LYS A 133 -20.33 -17.00 -9.21
CA LYS A 133 -20.95 -17.66 -8.04
C LYS A 133 -21.29 -16.66 -6.92
N LEU A 134 -20.50 -15.60 -6.78
CA LEU A 134 -20.71 -14.56 -5.77
C LEU A 134 -21.68 -13.47 -6.25
N TRP A 135 -21.90 -13.37 -7.56
CA TRP A 135 -22.49 -12.21 -8.20
C TRP A 135 -23.92 -11.90 -7.74
N HIS A 136 -24.68 -12.97 -7.50
CA HIS A 136 -26.09 -12.92 -7.15
C HIS A 136 -26.35 -12.94 -5.64
N LEU A 137 -25.31 -13.10 -4.81
CA LEU A 137 -25.45 -13.18 -3.37
C LEU A 137 -25.69 -11.80 -2.77
N LYS A 138 -26.67 -11.71 -1.86
CA LYS A 138 -26.98 -10.51 -1.09
C LYS A 138 -25.94 -10.29 0.01
N SER A 139 -25.85 -9.05 0.51
CA SER A 139 -24.90 -8.67 1.57
C SER A 139 -24.90 -9.62 2.78
N TYR A 140 -26.06 -10.02 3.31
CA TYR A 140 -26.12 -10.93 4.47
C TYR A 140 -25.63 -12.35 4.15
N GLN A 141 -25.81 -12.81 2.91
CA GLN A 141 -25.31 -14.13 2.47
C GLN A 141 -23.79 -14.11 2.34
N LEU A 142 -23.22 -12.96 1.97
CA LEU A 142 -21.78 -12.77 1.87
C LEU A 142 -21.12 -12.48 3.22
N ILE A 143 -21.83 -11.85 4.18
CA ILE A 143 -21.32 -11.63 5.54
C ILE A 143 -21.15 -12.96 6.29
N ASN A 144 -22.11 -13.87 6.12
CA ASN A 144 -22.06 -15.18 6.78
C ASN A 144 -21.17 -16.19 6.06
N ARG A 145 -20.62 -15.82 4.89
CA ARG A 145 -19.71 -16.68 4.12
C ARG A 145 -18.27 -16.33 4.47
N LYS A 146 -17.42 -17.34 4.59
CA LYS A 146 -15.96 -17.15 4.60
C LYS A 146 -15.55 -16.50 3.28
N ILE A 147 -14.73 -15.46 3.31
CA ILE A 147 -14.14 -14.88 2.10
C ILE A 147 -13.41 -16.01 1.37
N ASP A 148 -13.55 -16.07 0.04
CA ASP A 148 -12.84 -17.09 -0.74
C ASP A 148 -11.33 -16.84 -0.58
N GLU A 149 -10.69 -17.75 0.13
CA GLU A 149 -9.25 -17.81 0.39
C GLU A 149 -8.56 -18.39 -0.86
N TYR A 150 -7.58 -17.67 -1.40
CA TYR A 150 -6.81 -18.07 -2.56
C TYR A 150 -5.36 -18.42 -2.18
N PRO A 151 -4.91 -19.64 -2.48
CA PRO A 151 -3.55 -20.04 -2.18
C PRO A 151 -2.55 -19.35 -3.09
N TYR A 152 -1.31 -19.21 -2.61
CA TYR A 152 -0.18 -18.75 -3.41
C TYR A 152 0.26 -19.85 -4.39
N ASN A 153 -0.33 -19.88 -5.58
CA ASN A 153 -0.03 -20.90 -6.60
C ASN A 153 0.25 -20.31 -7.99
N PHE A 154 0.03 -19.01 -8.18
CA PHE A 154 0.22 -18.36 -9.47
C PHE A 154 1.69 -17.98 -9.67
N LYS A 155 2.20 -18.20 -10.89
CA LYS A 155 3.56 -17.80 -11.29
C LYS A 155 3.47 -16.69 -12.32
N LEU A 156 4.15 -15.57 -12.05
CA LEU A 156 4.32 -14.52 -13.05
C LEU A 156 5.18 -15.02 -14.23
N PRO A 157 5.00 -14.42 -15.42
CA PRO A 157 5.91 -14.62 -16.54
C PRO A 157 7.38 -14.40 -16.16
N ASN A 158 8.29 -15.10 -16.84
CA ASN A 158 9.73 -15.02 -16.57
C ASN A 158 10.43 -13.84 -17.27
N GLU A 159 9.73 -13.11 -18.13
CA GLU A 159 10.30 -12.02 -18.91
C GLU A 159 10.53 -10.79 -18.00
N THR A 160 11.77 -10.31 -17.98
CA THR A 160 12.15 -9.06 -17.32
C THR A 160 12.98 -8.27 -18.33
N GLU A 161 12.31 -7.53 -19.22
CA GLU A 161 13.01 -6.61 -20.12
C GLU A 161 13.08 -5.24 -19.45
N LEU A 162 14.27 -4.89 -18.97
CA LEU A 162 14.58 -3.54 -18.52
C LEU A 162 14.84 -2.66 -19.73
N ARG A 163 14.44 -1.39 -19.66
CA ARG A 163 14.77 -0.42 -20.69
C ARG A 163 16.18 0.09 -20.48
N ASP A 164 16.96 0.18 -21.56
CA ASP A 164 18.32 0.74 -21.52
C ASP A 164 18.32 2.26 -21.29
N ASN A 165 17.27 2.96 -21.75
CA ASN A 165 17.16 4.44 -21.71
C ASN A 165 15.94 4.87 -20.86
N PHE A 166 15.99 4.69 -19.54
CA PHE A 166 14.96 5.19 -18.62
C PHE A 166 15.57 6.22 -17.65
N ASN A 167 14.75 7.17 -17.17
CA ASN A 167 15.19 8.17 -16.20
C ASN A 167 15.21 7.57 -14.80
N GLU A 168 16.40 7.34 -14.25
CA GLU A 168 16.57 6.77 -12.91
C GLU A 168 16.41 7.82 -11.80
N PHE A 169 15.62 7.50 -10.78
CA PHE A 169 15.47 8.32 -9.57
C PHE A 169 15.00 7.49 -8.38
N ILE A 170 15.18 8.04 -7.18
CA ILE A 170 14.77 7.39 -5.93
C ILE A 170 13.30 7.76 -5.64
N PRO A 171 12.39 6.77 -5.55
CA PRO A 171 11.00 7.02 -5.15
C PRO A 171 10.87 7.53 -3.70
N CYS A 172 9.73 8.12 -3.36
CA CYS A 172 9.39 8.45 -1.96
C CYS A 172 9.07 7.19 -1.16
N LEU A 173 9.61 7.12 0.06
CA LEU A 173 9.46 5.97 0.96
C LEU A 173 8.39 6.22 2.02
N GLU A 174 7.74 5.14 2.50
CA GLU A 174 6.82 5.26 3.63
C GLU A 174 7.54 5.82 4.87
N GLY A 175 6.94 6.84 5.49
CA GLY A 175 7.57 7.62 6.57
C GLY A 175 8.20 8.93 6.10
N GLU A 176 8.49 9.09 4.80
CA GLU A 176 8.78 10.41 4.23
C GLU A 176 7.47 11.21 4.22
N ASN A 177 7.47 12.39 4.85
CA ASN A 177 6.33 13.31 4.77
C ASN A 177 6.27 14.03 3.41
N GLN A 178 6.56 13.30 2.32
CA GLN A 178 6.65 13.80 0.96
C GLN A 178 5.99 12.82 -0.01
N ALA A 179 5.43 13.36 -1.09
CA ALA A 179 4.91 12.63 -2.23
C ALA A 179 5.58 13.11 -3.51
N LEU A 180 5.97 12.16 -4.36
CA LEU A 180 6.45 12.39 -5.71
C LEU A 180 5.28 12.28 -6.67
N ILE A 181 5.07 13.33 -7.46
CA ILE A 181 3.98 13.44 -8.43
C ILE A 181 4.54 13.78 -9.80
N MET A 182 4.16 13.00 -10.81
CA MET A 182 4.53 13.23 -12.21
C MET A 182 3.28 13.47 -13.08
N PRO A 183 3.41 14.17 -14.22
CA PRO A 183 2.35 14.25 -15.23
C PRO A 183 1.91 12.86 -15.68
N ASP A 184 0.62 12.64 -15.82
CA ASP A 184 0.05 11.37 -16.27
C ASP A 184 0.14 11.20 -17.79
N ASN A 185 1.29 10.70 -18.25
CA ASN A 185 1.52 10.29 -19.63
C ASN A 185 2.25 8.94 -19.66
N GLN A 186 2.27 8.29 -20.82
CA GLN A 186 2.83 6.94 -20.98
C GLN A 186 4.28 6.86 -20.50
N GLU A 187 5.14 7.82 -20.86
CA GLU A 187 6.55 7.81 -20.49
C GLU A 187 6.75 7.91 -18.96
N ASN A 188 6.06 8.83 -18.31
CA ASN A 188 6.15 9.01 -16.86
C ASN A 188 5.58 7.83 -16.09
N ARG A 189 4.50 7.22 -16.58
CA ARG A 189 3.94 5.99 -15.99
C ARG A 189 4.97 4.86 -16.02
N HIS A 190 5.60 4.64 -17.17
CA HIS A 190 6.63 3.61 -17.33
C HIS A 190 7.85 3.91 -16.45
N ASN A 191 8.36 5.14 -16.47
CA ASN A 191 9.49 5.55 -15.64
C ASN A 191 9.21 5.33 -14.16
N LEU A 192 8.04 5.77 -13.67
CA LEU A 192 7.71 5.65 -12.25
C LEU A 192 7.47 4.19 -11.82
N TRP A 193 6.80 3.39 -12.67
CA TRP A 193 6.62 1.95 -12.45
C TRP A 193 7.95 1.22 -12.36
N GLU A 194 8.84 1.47 -13.33
CA GLU A 194 10.14 0.80 -13.41
C GLU A 194 11.05 1.16 -12.25
N ASN A 195 11.14 2.44 -11.88
CA ASN A 195 11.90 2.89 -10.71
C ASN A 195 11.36 2.28 -9.41
N CYS A 196 10.04 2.19 -9.22
CA CYS A 196 9.47 1.55 -8.03
C CYS A 196 9.74 0.04 -8.00
N CYS A 197 9.64 -0.66 -9.13
CA CYS A 197 9.93 -2.09 -9.22
C CYS A 197 11.41 -2.39 -8.97
N LYS A 198 12.33 -1.56 -9.50
CA LYS A 198 13.78 -1.65 -9.22
C LYS A 198 14.07 -1.40 -7.75
N PHE A 199 13.48 -0.34 -7.19
CA PHE A 199 13.63 -0.03 -5.77
C PHE A 199 13.04 -1.11 -4.85
N PHE A 200 12.11 -1.93 -5.32
CA PHE A 200 11.59 -3.06 -4.52
C PHE A 200 12.49 -4.27 -4.47
N ASP A 201 13.47 -4.36 -5.37
CA ASP A 201 14.40 -5.47 -5.44
C ASP A 201 15.53 -5.31 -4.41
N TYR A 202 16.37 -6.33 -4.27
CA TYR A 202 17.50 -6.32 -3.32
C TYR A 202 18.43 -5.11 -3.54
N PRO A 203 18.84 -4.36 -2.49
CA PRO A 203 18.73 -4.64 -1.04
C PRO A 203 17.51 -4.01 -0.32
N TYR A 204 16.63 -3.30 -1.04
CA TYR A 204 15.55 -2.50 -0.46
C TYR A 204 14.23 -3.28 -0.29
N LYS A 205 14.35 -4.61 -0.34
CA LYS A 205 13.26 -5.57 -0.30
C LYS A 205 12.34 -5.47 0.92
N TYR A 206 12.80 -4.90 2.04
CA TYR A 206 11.97 -4.75 3.24
C TYR A 206 11.46 -3.32 3.47
N ILE A 207 11.76 -2.39 2.57
CA ILE A 207 11.32 -1.00 2.67
C ILE A 207 9.90 -0.88 2.09
N PRO A 208 8.93 -0.37 2.87
CA PRO A 208 7.59 -0.10 2.38
C PRO A 208 7.57 1.10 1.43
N LEU A 209 6.81 0.96 0.34
CA LEU A 209 6.55 2.05 -0.59
C LEU A 209 5.22 1.80 -1.32
N SER A 210 4.63 2.89 -1.81
CA SER A 210 3.35 2.88 -2.47
C SER A 210 3.35 3.75 -3.73
N LEU A 211 2.72 3.23 -4.78
CA LEU A 211 2.61 3.80 -6.12
C LEU A 211 1.17 3.71 -6.62
N CYS A 212 0.65 4.80 -7.20
CA CYS A 212 -0.57 4.79 -7.99
C CYS A 212 -0.43 5.62 -9.27
N LEU A 213 -0.69 5.02 -10.42
CA LEU A 213 -0.68 5.65 -11.73
C LEU A 213 -2.11 5.97 -12.16
N GLY A 214 -2.30 7.12 -12.80
CA GLY A 214 -3.58 7.55 -13.35
C GLY A 214 -4.51 8.21 -12.35
N LEU A 215 -3.98 8.83 -11.29
CA LEU A 215 -4.83 9.64 -10.42
C LEU A 215 -5.31 10.91 -11.15
N PRO A 216 -6.52 11.39 -10.87
CA PRO A 216 -7.06 12.52 -11.62
C PRO A 216 -6.48 13.85 -11.16
N GLU A 217 -6.20 14.02 -9.86
CA GLU A 217 -5.76 15.30 -9.30
C GLU A 217 -4.60 15.14 -8.31
N LYS A 218 -3.66 16.10 -8.30
CA LYS A 218 -2.52 16.18 -7.35
C LYS A 218 -3.00 16.10 -5.91
N ARG A 219 -4.14 16.72 -5.59
CA ARG A 219 -4.71 16.71 -4.25
C ARG A 219 -5.00 15.29 -3.76
N ASP A 220 -5.40 14.39 -4.67
CA ASP A 220 -5.73 13.01 -4.34
C ASP A 220 -4.48 12.23 -3.92
N VAL A 221 -3.31 12.60 -4.46
CA VAL A 221 -2.02 12.07 -4.02
C VAL A 221 -1.67 12.58 -2.62
N LEU A 222 -1.85 13.89 -2.38
CA LEU A 222 -1.46 14.55 -1.14
C LEU A 222 -2.35 14.16 0.06
N GLU A 223 -3.63 13.86 -0.20
CA GLU A 223 -4.63 13.46 0.80
C GLU A 223 -4.83 11.94 0.86
N GLY A 224 -4.46 11.23 -0.20
CA GLY A 224 -4.57 9.78 -0.31
C GLY A 224 -3.40 9.01 0.30
N PRO A 225 -3.35 7.69 0.11
CA PRO A 225 -2.36 6.82 0.75
C PRO A 225 -1.03 6.73 0.00
N PHE A 226 -1.00 7.04 -1.30
CA PHE A 226 0.17 6.83 -2.16
C PHE A 226 1.23 7.93 -2.01
N LEU A 227 2.50 7.52 -2.02
CA LEU A 227 3.65 8.43 -1.96
C LEU A 227 4.29 8.70 -3.31
N ASN A 228 4.03 7.83 -4.28
CA ASN A 228 4.49 7.98 -5.65
C ASN A 228 3.25 7.93 -6.54
N ALA A 229 3.07 8.89 -7.43
CA ALA A 229 1.93 8.87 -8.33
C ALA A 229 2.14 9.62 -9.64
N THR A 230 1.33 9.27 -10.63
CA THR A 230 1.03 10.16 -11.74
C THR A 230 -0.35 10.81 -11.53
N ALA A 231 -0.46 12.09 -11.87
CA ALA A 231 -1.70 12.84 -11.79
C ALA A 231 -2.02 13.58 -13.09
N SER A 232 -3.27 13.54 -13.55
CA SER A 232 -3.67 14.15 -14.83
C SER A 232 -3.56 15.68 -14.84
N ASP A 233 -3.67 16.35 -13.68
CA ASP A 233 -3.52 17.81 -13.51
C ASP A 233 -2.08 18.24 -13.15
N ALA A 234 -1.13 17.30 -13.11
CA ALA A 234 0.29 17.61 -12.93
C ALA A 234 0.90 17.98 -14.28
N THR A 235 1.54 19.15 -14.35
CA THR A 235 2.20 19.66 -15.57
C THR A 235 3.71 19.42 -15.57
N GLN A 236 4.29 19.15 -14.40
CA GLN A 236 5.72 18.91 -14.22
C GLN A 236 5.96 17.93 -13.07
N TYR A 237 7.19 17.45 -12.96
CA TYR A 237 7.68 16.68 -11.82
C TYR A 237 7.63 17.53 -10.54
N LEU A 238 7.03 16.98 -9.48
CA LEU A 238 6.85 17.67 -8.20
C LEU A 238 7.18 16.71 -7.05
N LYS A 239 7.97 17.17 -6.07
CA LYS A 239 8.10 16.53 -4.76
C LYS A 239 7.47 17.45 -3.72
N LEU A 240 6.33 17.06 -3.16
CA LEU A 240 5.49 17.91 -2.31
C LEU A 240 5.30 17.29 -0.93
N SER A 241 5.18 18.13 0.10
CA SER A 241 4.91 17.65 1.46
C SER A 241 3.49 17.09 1.56
N LYS A 242 3.33 15.92 2.18
CA LYS A 242 1.99 15.40 2.49
C LYS A 242 1.40 16.13 3.69
N ARG A 243 0.09 16.40 3.62
CA ARG A 243 -0.66 16.83 4.81
C ARG A 243 -0.71 15.63 5.74
N LYS A 244 -0.33 15.81 7.01
CA LYS A 244 -0.59 14.79 8.04
C LYS A 244 -2.10 14.54 8.03
N SER A 245 -2.52 13.36 7.59
CA SER A 245 -3.90 12.95 7.74
C SER A 245 -4.21 12.97 9.24
N LYS A 246 -5.29 13.66 9.62
CA LYS A 246 -5.96 13.30 10.88
C LYS A 246 -6.41 11.86 10.67
N GLU A 247 -5.89 10.92 11.47
CA GLU A 247 -6.44 9.57 11.52
C GLU A 247 -7.96 9.69 11.61
N LEU A 248 -8.64 9.26 10.54
CA LEU A 248 -10.07 9.16 10.53
C LEU A 248 -10.36 8.01 11.50
N ASN A 249 -10.69 8.32 12.75
CA ASN A 249 -11.35 7.36 13.62
C ASN A 249 -12.62 6.94 12.87
N GLU A 250 -12.62 5.74 12.28
CA GLU A 250 -13.83 5.17 11.72
C GLU A 250 -14.89 5.11 12.84
N PRO A 251 -16.15 5.50 12.57
CA PRO A 251 -17.22 5.20 13.48
C PRO A 251 -17.46 3.69 13.43
N SER A 252 -16.88 2.97 14.39
CA SER A 252 -17.36 1.66 14.79
C SER A 252 -18.80 1.83 15.31
N LYS A 253 -19.79 1.59 14.44
CA LYS A 253 -21.11 1.05 14.78
C LYS A 253 -21.88 0.73 13.50
N ILE A 254 -22.13 -0.57 13.32
CA ILE A 254 -23.23 -1.08 12.51
C ILE A 254 -24.51 -0.53 13.14
N THR A 255 -25.20 0.37 12.44
CA THR A 255 -26.52 0.85 12.86
C THR A 255 -27.57 -0.06 12.24
N GLU A 256 -28.26 -0.84 13.09
CA GLU A 256 -29.56 -1.43 12.75
C GLU A 256 -30.55 -0.33 12.37
N PRO A 257 -31.45 -0.55 11.39
CA PRO A 257 -32.46 0.43 11.06
C PRO A 257 -33.60 0.30 12.07
N ASP A 258 -33.83 1.31 12.90
CA ASP A 258 -35.13 1.45 13.53
C ASP A 258 -35.66 2.89 13.49
N ASN A 259 -36.92 2.97 13.06
CA ASN A 259 -37.68 4.19 12.91
C ASN A 259 -38.07 4.74 14.28
N ARG A 260 -37.88 6.04 14.52
CA ARG A 260 -38.91 6.97 15.04
C ARG A 260 -38.32 8.33 15.48
N ASN A 261 -38.96 9.36 14.95
CA ASN A 261 -39.32 10.65 15.56
C ASN A 261 -38.26 11.64 16.06
N ALA A 262 -38.46 12.86 15.57
CA ALA A 262 -37.89 14.12 15.98
C ALA A 262 -37.89 14.38 17.49
N SER A 263 -36.81 15.02 17.98
CA SER A 263 -36.91 16.26 18.77
C SER A 263 -35.52 16.90 18.98
N ARG A 264 -35.51 18.23 18.99
CA ARG A 264 -34.36 19.10 19.28
C ARG A 264 -33.96 18.97 20.75
N THR A 265 -32.66 19.01 21.08
CA THR A 265 -32.16 19.86 22.17
C THR A 265 -30.65 20.13 22.05
N LYS A 266 -30.28 21.40 22.21
CA LYS A 266 -28.91 21.85 22.54
C LYS A 266 -28.62 21.49 24.00
N HIS A 267 -27.41 21.03 24.30
CA HIS A 267 -26.79 21.31 25.58
C HIS A 267 -25.27 21.33 25.45
N ASN A 268 -24.69 22.47 25.83
CA ASN A 268 -23.29 22.57 26.18
C ASN A 268 -23.09 21.87 27.53
N SER A 269 -22.00 21.11 27.68
CA SER A 269 -21.36 20.88 28.98
C SER A 269 -19.86 20.69 28.79
N SER A 270 -19.13 21.31 29.71
CA SER A 270 -17.68 21.41 29.79
C SER A 270 -17.04 20.20 30.50
N TYR A 271 -15.72 20.12 30.35
CA TYR A 271 -14.73 19.38 31.15
C TYR A 271 -14.79 17.85 31.24
N SER A 272 -13.73 17.19 30.74
CA SER A 272 -12.72 16.62 31.65
C SER A 272 -11.42 16.25 30.90
N ILE A 273 -10.30 16.73 31.45
CA ILE A 273 -8.94 16.38 31.05
C ILE A 273 -8.68 14.95 31.52
N SER A 274 -8.66 13.98 30.60
CA SER A 274 -8.16 12.63 30.93
C SER A 274 -6.64 12.60 30.78
N ARG A 275 -5.97 12.64 31.95
CA ARG A 275 -4.55 12.30 32.11
C ARG A 275 -4.31 10.89 31.57
N ARG A 276 -3.70 10.76 30.38
CA ARG A 276 -3.16 9.49 29.89
C ARG A 276 -1.96 9.08 30.75
N ARG A 277 -2.17 8.13 31.66
CA ARG A 277 -1.07 7.36 32.26
C ARG A 277 -0.44 6.53 31.15
N LEU A 278 0.83 6.79 30.83
CA LEU A 278 1.61 5.83 30.04
C LEU A 278 1.65 4.50 30.82
N PRO A 279 1.37 3.35 30.19
CA PRO A 279 1.50 2.07 30.85
C PRO A 279 2.95 1.89 31.27
N ILE A 280 3.19 1.48 32.51
CA ILE A 280 4.52 1.32 33.15
C ILE A 280 5.49 0.51 32.26
N ARG A 281 4.96 -0.41 31.44
CA ARG A 281 5.71 -1.18 30.44
C ARG A 281 6.43 -0.31 29.39
N MET A 282 5.84 0.82 28.97
CA MET A 282 6.47 1.73 27.99
C MET A 282 7.60 2.56 28.61
N ILE A 283 7.49 2.94 29.88
CA ILE A 283 8.56 3.65 30.61
C ILE A 283 9.79 2.74 30.77
N LEU A 284 9.55 1.45 31.05
CA LEU A 284 10.60 0.44 31.19
C LEU A 284 11.32 0.19 29.85
N LEU A 285 10.59 0.09 28.74
CA LEU A 285 11.18 -0.07 27.41
C LEU A 285 12.02 1.13 26.99
N ILE A 286 11.55 2.36 27.25
CA ILE A 286 12.32 3.58 26.97
C ILE A 286 13.60 3.62 27.82
N SER A 287 13.52 3.24 29.10
CA SER A 287 14.70 3.21 29.99
C SER A 287 15.76 2.19 29.53
N ILE A 288 15.33 1.00 29.10
CA ILE A 288 16.24 -0.02 28.55
C ILE A 288 16.90 0.48 27.25
N PHE A 289 16.12 1.10 26.37
CA PHE A 289 16.63 1.63 25.10
C PHE A 289 17.65 2.75 25.30
N VAL A 290 17.39 3.67 26.23
CA VAL A 290 18.35 4.73 26.61
C VAL A 290 19.61 4.13 27.24
N GLY A 291 19.48 3.11 28.08
CA GLY A 291 20.62 2.39 28.67
C GLY A 291 21.51 1.72 27.63
N LEU A 292 20.93 1.10 26.60
CA LEU A 292 21.68 0.48 25.50
C LEU A 292 22.43 1.53 24.66
N ILE A 293 21.81 2.67 24.36
CA ILE A 293 22.48 3.77 23.66
C ILE A 293 23.66 4.29 24.48
N LEU A 294 23.48 4.51 25.77
CA LEU A 294 24.55 4.97 26.67
C LEU A 294 25.69 3.94 26.76
N LEU A 295 25.39 2.64 26.78
CA LEU A 295 26.40 1.57 26.75
C LEU A 295 27.22 1.57 25.47
N VAL A 296 26.58 1.73 24.30
CA VAL A 296 27.29 1.78 23.01
C VAL A 296 28.18 3.02 22.91
N ILE A 297 27.67 4.16 23.38
CA ILE A 297 28.42 5.42 23.41
C ILE A 297 29.61 5.29 24.37
N TRP A 298 29.40 4.79 25.58
CA TRP A 298 30.46 4.62 26.58
C TRP A 298 31.56 3.68 26.10
N LYS A 299 31.20 2.55 25.47
CA LYS A 299 32.18 1.59 24.92
C LYS A 299 33.07 2.21 23.84
N LYS A 300 32.54 3.12 23.01
CA LYS A 300 33.35 3.86 22.02
C LYS A 300 34.32 4.83 22.70
N TYR A 301 33.89 5.54 23.75
CA TYR A 301 34.75 6.47 24.47
C TYR A 301 35.83 5.78 25.31
N THR A 302 35.55 4.64 25.95
CA THR A 302 36.59 3.88 26.67
C THR A 302 37.70 3.40 25.75
N LEU A 303 37.35 2.98 24.54
CA LEU A 303 38.31 2.51 23.55
C LEU A 303 39.17 3.67 23.01
N ALA A 304 38.56 4.84 22.77
CA ALA A 304 39.28 6.06 22.39
C ALA A 304 40.23 6.55 23.50
N ILE A 305 39.81 6.52 24.76
CA ILE A 305 40.63 6.92 25.91
C ILE A 305 41.81 5.94 26.10
N GLN A 306 41.60 4.63 25.96
CA GLN A 306 42.69 3.65 26.02
C GLN A 306 43.75 3.85 24.94
N ILE A 307 43.32 4.13 23.70
CA ILE A 307 44.23 4.45 22.59
C ILE A 307 45.02 5.73 22.91
N PHE A 308 44.35 6.77 23.40
CA PHE A 308 44.98 8.05 23.74
C PHE A 308 45.99 7.92 24.89
N MET A 309 45.65 7.19 25.94
CA MET A 309 46.57 6.93 27.06
C MET A 309 47.77 6.06 26.63
N SER A 310 47.57 5.10 25.73
CA SER A 310 48.67 4.28 25.19
C SER A 310 49.63 5.11 24.34
N LEU A 311 49.10 6.07 23.57
CA LEU A 311 49.88 7.05 22.81
C LEU A 311 50.66 8.00 23.73
N LEU A 312 50.03 8.51 24.79
CA LEU A 312 50.69 9.37 25.78
C LEU A 312 51.82 8.66 26.52
N VAL A 313 51.61 7.41 26.95
CA VAL A 313 52.65 6.62 27.61
C VAL A 313 53.81 6.33 26.63
N GLY A 314 53.52 6.01 25.37
CA GLY A 314 54.55 5.83 24.34
C GLY A 314 55.41 7.08 24.11
N LEU A 315 54.79 8.27 24.09
CA LEU A 315 55.50 9.55 23.95
C LEU A 315 56.32 9.92 25.20
N CYS A 316 55.83 9.62 26.40
CA CYS A 316 56.59 9.83 27.64
C CYS A 316 57.81 8.91 27.75
N VAL A 317 57.72 7.67 27.28
CA VAL A 317 58.85 6.72 27.31
C VAL A 317 59.94 7.11 26.29
N GLN A 318 59.56 7.64 25.12
CA GLN A 318 60.53 8.12 24.13
C GLN A 318 61.33 9.34 24.61
N ASN A 319 60.76 10.22 25.44
CA ASN A 319 61.46 11.37 25.99
C ASN A 319 62.41 11.04 27.16
N VAL A 320 62.35 9.83 27.74
CA VAL A 320 63.26 9.41 28.82
C VAL A 320 64.48 8.64 28.28
N SER A 321 64.40 8.08 27.08
CA SER A 321 65.51 7.33 26.45
C SER A 321 66.44 8.17 25.57
N GLY A 322 66.25 9.50 25.54
CA GLY A 322 67.03 10.46 24.74
C GLY A 322 67.92 11.41 25.54
N LYS A 323 68.38 11.01 26.73
CA LYS A 323 69.40 11.71 27.51
C LYS A 323 70.59 10.81 27.81
#